data_AF-A0A8X6G4A8-F1
#
_entry.id   AF-A0A8X6G4A8-F1
#
_cell.length_a   1.000
_cell.length_b   1.000
_cell.length_c   1.000
_cell.angle_alpha   90.00
_cell.angle_beta   90.00
_cell.angle_gamma   90.00
#
_symmetry.space_group_name_H-M   'P 1'
#
loop_
_entity.id
_entity.type
_entity.pdbx_description
1 polymer ?
#
loop_
_entity_poly.entity_id
_entity_poly.type
_entity_poly.pdbx_seq_one_letter_code
_entity_poly.pdbx_strand_id
1 'polypeptide(L)'
;MLFIGRDINSQMRKIWEIDNLASRFKEDNSLYENYTSVFDSQLTDGIIESVNTKNLNQNLIYYMPHHSIIKNDKETTKLRIVFDDSSKEKKTCFSLNDNLKTGPNLNPNPLILLLKFREFRIGLVSDVEKAFLQIVLAEEDRDCQRFLWSDNFPPNNLKIYRNKTVTFGVKSPFLLTATIKHHIKNYEISQPLAYEILNEYLYVDDLITGTNTVNEALELSKHAKLILKDANMNLRKWKTNSIELSQNWEESKFEKQTHNEAVPIKVLGLIWNTLTDEFELDLSSLIDSLKMLKILNEVFCVSHLNYLIL
;
A
#
# COMPACT_ATOMS: atom_id res chain seq x y z
N MET A 1 23.19 22.92 -1.86
CA MET A 1 22.44 24.07 -2.40
C MET A 1 21.27 23.51 -3.19
N LEU A 2 20.15 23.24 -2.50
CA LEU A 2 19.02 22.49 -3.06
C LEU A 2 17.99 23.49 -3.61
N PHE A 3 17.83 23.51 -4.93
CA PHE A 3 16.76 24.27 -5.57
C PHE A 3 15.45 23.50 -5.42
N ILE A 4 14.69 23.96 -4.45
CA ILE A 4 13.30 23.61 -4.21
C ILE A 4 12.48 24.70 -4.91
N GLY A 5 11.60 24.30 -5.82
CA GLY A 5 10.83 25.18 -6.69
C GLY A 5 10.07 26.24 -5.88
N ARG A 6 10.53 27.49 -5.97
CA ARG A 6 9.80 28.69 -5.51
C ARG A 6 8.96 29.32 -6.64
N ASP A 7 8.94 28.69 -7.81
CA ASP A 7 8.47 29.30 -9.05
C ASP A 7 7.04 28.83 -9.42
N ILE A 8 6.22 29.78 -9.87
CA ILE A 8 4.88 29.59 -10.45
C ILE A 8 4.91 28.56 -11.61
N ASN A 9 6.03 28.49 -12.34
CA ASN A 9 6.23 27.48 -13.37
C ASN A 9 6.29 26.03 -12.83
N SER A 10 6.67 25.83 -11.56
CA SER A 10 6.68 24.49 -10.94
C SER A 10 5.28 23.93 -10.66
N GLN A 11 4.27 24.82 -10.62
CA GLN A 11 2.86 24.46 -10.47
C GLN A 11 2.21 24.16 -11.82
N MET A 12 2.68 24.75 -12.93
CA MET A 12 2.04 24.62 -14.25
C MET A 12 1.90 23.16 -14.72
N ARG A 13 2.93 22.33 -14.55
CA ARG A 13 2.85 20.89 -14.90
C ARG A 13 1.81 20.15 -14.04
N LYS A 14 1.67 20.55 -12.79
CA LYS A 14 0.76 19.93 -11.81
C LYS A 14 -0.67 20.41 -12.00
N ILE A 15 -0.84 21.66 -12.40
CA ILE A 15 -2.11 22.22 -12.86
C ILE A 15 -2.56 21.49 -14.13
N TRP A 16 -1.67 21.26 -15.09
CA TRP A 16 -1.98 20.48 -16.30
C TRP A 16 -2.41 19.04 -15.98
N GLU A 17 -1.81 18.39 -14.98
CA GLU A 17 -2.25 17.07 -14.52
C GLU A 17 -3.65 17.11 -13.89
N ILE A 18 -4.00 18.18 -13.17
CA ILE A 18 -5.37 18.39 -12.70
C ILE A 18 -6.33 18.63 -13.86
N ASP A 19 -5.94 19.37 -14.89
CA ASP A 19 -6.77 19.62 -16.07
C ASP A 19 -7.04 18.31 -16.86
N ASN A 20 -6.07 17.39 -16.89
CA ASN A 20 -6.29 16.05 -17.44
C ASN A 20 -7.23 15.22 -16.57
N LEU A 21 -7.06 15.25 -15.25
CA LEU A 21 -7.94 14.54 -14.31
C LEU A 21 -9.38 15.08 -14.41
N ALA A 22 -9.51 16.40 -14.55
CA ALA A 22 -10.72 17.13 -14.85
C ALA A 22 -11.42 16.63 -16.12
N SER A 23 -10.67 16.42 -17.21
CA SER A 23 -11.25 15.83 -18.44
C SER A 23 -11.83 14.45 -18.17
N ARG A 24 -11.13 13.61 -17.39
CA ARG A 24 -11.61 12.27 -17.03
C ARG A 24 -12.84 12.31 -16.12
N PHE A 25 -12.95 13.28 -15.22
CA PHE A 25 -14.14 13.48 -14.39
C PHE A 25 -15.37 13.90 -15.20
N LYS A 26 -15.20 14.61 -16.33
CA LYS A 26 -16.31 14.89 -17.26
C LYS A 26 -16.84 13.61 -17.91
N GLU A 27 -15.94 12.69 -18.21
CA GLU A 27 -16.27 11.42 -18.86
C GLU A 27 -16.84 10.39 -17.87
N ASP A 28 -16.41 10.44 -16.60
CA ASP A 28 -16.82 9.52 -15.54
C ASP A 28 -17.08 10.28 -14.21
N ASN A 29 -18.35 10.55 -13.92
CA ASN A 29 -18.75 11.22 -12.68
C ASN A 29 -18.55 10.33 -11.44
N SER A 30 -18.66 9.00 -11.58
CA SER A 30 -18.41 8.07 -10.47
C SER A 30 -16.96 8.14 -10.03
N LEU A 31 -16.03 8.33 -10.98
CA LEU A 31 -14.62 8.53 -10.66
C LEU A 31 -14.40 9.77 -9.77
N TYR A 32 -15.11 10.87 -10.05
CA TYR A 32 -15.03 12.10 -9.24
C TYR A 32 -15.57 11.92 -7.83
N GLU A 33 -16.76 11.31 -7.70
CA GLU A 33 -17.39 11.03 -6.39
C GLU A 33 -16.48 10.14 -5.53
N ASN A 34 -15.90 9.10 -6.13
CA ASN A 34 -14.97 8.22 -5.43
C ASN A 34 -13.68 8.94 -5.03
N TYR A 35 -13.13 9.82 -5.88
CA TYR A 35 -11.95 10.62 -5.55
C TYR A 35 -12.21 11.54 -4.35
N THR A 36 -13.34 12.26 -4.40
CA THR A 36 -13.77 13.20 -3.36
C THR A 36 -13.96 12.48 -2.03
N SER A 37 -14.68 11.35 -2.05
CA SER A 37 -14.90 10.50 -0.86
C SER A 37 -13.58 10.03 -0.22
N VAL A 38 -12.57 9.70 -1.02
CA VAL A 38 -11.25 9.30 -0.48
C VAL A 38 -10.58 10.48 0.23
N PHE A 39 -10.55 11.67 -0.36
CA PHE A 39 -9.93 12.84 0.28
C PHE A 39 -10.72 13.34 1.50
N ASP A 40 -12.05 13.32 1.46
CA ASP A 40 -12.88 13.68 2.62
C ASP A 40 -12.65 12.72 3.79
N SER A 41 -12.56 11.42 3.51
CA SER A 41 -12.18 10.41 4.51
C SER A 41 -10.77 10.67 5.04
N GLN A 42 -9.79 11.00 4.20
CA GLN A 42 -8.42 11.30 4.64
C GLN A 42 -8.32 12.59 5.46
N LEU A 43 -9.13 13.62 5.16
CA LEU A 43 -9.23 14.83 5.97
C LEU A 43 -9.82 14.51 7.34
N THR A 44 -10.90 13.73 7.37
CA THR A 44 -11.57 13.31 8.61
C THR A 44 -10.66 12.43 9.48
N ASP A 45 -9.93 11.51 8.87
CA ASP A 45 -8.97 10.62 9.53
C ASP A 45 -7.68 11.36 9.97
N GLY A 46 -7.52 12.65 9.61
CA GLY A 46 -6.32 13.43 9.92
C GLY A 46 -5.07 12.98 9.17
N ILE A 47 -5.24 12.27 8.05
CA ILE A 47 -4.15 11.82 7.16
C ILE A 47 -3.63 12.99 6.32
N ILE A 48 -4.52 13.89 5.90
CA ILE A 48 -4.18 15.10 5.15
C ILE A 48 -4.73 16.34 5.87
N GLU A 49 -4.15 17.49 5.59
CA GLU A 49 -4.61 18.78 6.13
C GLU A 49 -4.51 19.89 5.08
N SER A 50 -5.36 20.91 5.21
CA SER A 50 -5.29 22.10 4.36
C SER A 50 -4.11 23.00 4.77
N VAL A 51 -3.46 23.61 3.78
CA VAL A 51 -2.31 24.50 4.02
C VAL A 51 -2.77 25.95 4.06
N ASN A 52 -2.48 26.63 5.17
CA ASN A 52 -2.67 28.08 5.25
C ASN A 52 -1.46 28.81 4.63
N THR A 53 -1.67 29.41 3.47
CA THR A 53 -0.63 30.12 2.70
C THR A 53 -0.14 31.42 3.36
N LYS A 54 -0.77 31.85 4.46
CA LYS A 54 -0.37 33.07 5.18
C LYS A 54 0.89 32.89 6.04
N ASN A 55 1.23 31.65 6.42
CA ASN A 55 2.40 31.31 7.24
C ASN A 55 3.34 30.36 6.48
N LEU A 56 3.72 30.73 5.26
CA LEU A 56 4.74 29.99 4.51
C LEU A 56 6.11 30.27 5.16
N ASN A 57 6.53 29.40 6.07
CA ASN A 57 7.91 29.35 6.52
C ASN A 57 8.84 29.15 5.30
N GLN A 58 10.11 29.56 5.39
CA GLN A 58 11.12 29.39 4.34
C GLN A 58 11.56 27.91 4.15
N ASN A 59 10.65 26.96 4.39
CA ASN A 59 10.89 25.53 4.39
C ASN A 59 10.91 24.95 2.98
N LEU A 60 11.42 23.71 2.89
CA LEU A 60 11.42 22.90 1.70
C LEU A 60 9.97 22.57 1.29
N ILE A 61 9.57 22.93 0.07
CA ILE A 61 8.21 22.75 -0.45
C ILE A 61 8.24 21.89 -1.71
N TYR A 62 7.45 20.82 -1.71
CA TYR A 62 7.28 19.98 -2.89
C TYR A 62 5.83 19.59 -3.07
N TYR A 63 5.33 19.72 -4.30
CA TYR A 63 3.98 19.32 -4.68
C TYR A 63 4.03 17.99 -5.44
N MET A 64 3.35 16.97 -4.94
CA MET A 64 3.22 15.66 -5.56
C MET A 64 2.00 15.66 -6.50
N PRO A 65 2.19 15.25 -7.77
CA PRO A 65 1.07 14.79 -8.60
C PRO A 65 0.34 13.62 -7.93
N HIS A 66 -0.94 13.47 -8.25
CA HIS A 66 -1.70 12.30 -7.82
C HIS A 66 -2.59 11.77 -8.94
N HIS A 67 -2.80 10.45 -8.96
CA HIS A 67 -3.67 9.77 -9.90
C HIS A 67 -4.38 8.60 -9.22
N SER A 68 -5.52 8.17 -9.78
CA SER A 68 -6.24 7.00 -9.29
C SER A 68 -5.71 5.71 -9.92
N ILE A 69 -5.62 4.67 -9.10
CA ILE A 69 -5.51 3.28 -9.54
C ILE A 69 -6.80 2.57 -9.10
N ILE A 70 -7.47 1.95 -10.05
CA ILE A 70 -8.64 1.11 -9.77
C ILE A 70 -8.12 -0.32 -9.63
N LYS A 71 -8.16 -0.85 -8.40
CA LYS A 71 -7.95 -2.28 -8.19
C LYS A 71 -9.29 -2.99 -8.38
N ASN A 72 -9.38 -3.77 -9.46
CA ASN A 72 -10.47 -4.71 -9.69
C ASN A 72 -10.19 -5.97 -8.85
N ASP A 73 -10.23 -5.84 -7.53
CA ASP A 73 -10.22 -7.01 -6.65
C ASP A 73 -11.64 -7.60 -6.64
N LYS A 74 -11.77 -8.92 -6.78
CA LYS A 74 -13.06 -9.64 -6.87
C LYS A 74 -14.00 -9.39 -5.67
N GLU A 75 -13.49 -8.88 -4.55
CA GLU A 75 -14.26 -8.51 -3.35
C GLU A 75 -14.77 -7.06 -3.36
N THR A 76 -13.99 -6.10 -3.87
CA THR A 76 -14.35 -4.67 -3.91
C THR A 76 -13.54 -3.94 -4.98
N THR A 77 -14.21 -3.19 -5.86
CA THR A 77 -13.53 -2.21 -6.72
C THR A 77 -13.21 -0.97 -5.88
N LYS A 78 -12.01 -0.91 -5.29
CA LYS A 78 -11.61 0.23 -4.45
C LYS A 78 -10.67 1.15 -5.22
N LEU A 79 -11.11 2.39 -5.44
CA LEU A 79 -10.25 3.46 -5.93
C LEU A 79 -9.17 3.76 -4.87
N ARG A 80 -7.92 3.79 -5.31
CA ARG A 80 -6.78 4.25 -4.50
C ARG A 80 -6.14 5.45 -5.17
N ILE A 81 -5.89 6.50 -4.40
CA ILE A 81 -5.12 7.66 -4.84
C ILE A 81 -3.65 7.38 -4.58
N VAL A 82 -2.82 7.51 -5.60
CA VAL A 82 -1.37 7.33 -5.53
C VAL A 82 -0.70 8.66 -5.83
N PHE A 83 0.27 9.03 -5.00
CA PHE A 83 1.11 10.19 -5.18
C PHE A 83 2.38 9.81 -5.95
N ASP A 84 2.75 10.61 -6.94
CA ASP A 84 3.98 10.42 -7.70
C ASP A 84 5.13 11.22 -7.07
N ASP A 85 5.91 10.54 -6.22
CA ASP A 85 7.10 11.07 -5.57
C ASP A 85 8.34 11.05 -6.50
N SER A 86 8.23 10.42 -7.66
CA SER A 86 9.28 10.33 -8.68
C SER A 86 9.19 11.45 -9.73
N SER A 87 8.07 12.19 -9.73
CA SER A 87 7.86 13.31 -10.63
C SER A 87 8.97 14.35 -10.51
N LYS A 88 9.34 14.93 -11.65
CA LYS A 88 10.39 15.94 -11.75
C LYS A 88 9.82 17.15 -12.47
N GLU A 89 10.13 18.34 -11.97
CA GLU A 89 9.73 19.57 -12.65
C GLU A 89 10.34 19.62 -14.06
N LYS A 90 11.64 19.33 -14.16
CA LYS A 90 12.40 19.21 -15.41
C LYS A 90 13.31 17.99 -15.33
N LYS A 91 13.80 17.50 -16.47
CA LYS A 91 14.74 16.36 -16.52
C LYS A 91 16.02 16.61 -15.68
N THR A 92 16.39 17.87 -15.47
CA THR A 92 17.56 18.29 -14.71
C THR A 92 17.28 18.50 -13.21
N CYS A 93 16.02 18.45 -12.78
CA CYS A 93 15.63 18.59 -11.38
C CYS A 93 15.62 17.24 -10.67
N PHE A 94 15.78 17.26 -9.35
CA PHE A 94 15.60 16.09 -8.50
C PHE A 94 14.13 15.92 -8.12
N SER A 95 13.67 14.68 -8.03
CA SER A 95 12.35 14.35 -7.48
C SER A 95 12.38 14.33 -5.95
N LEU A 96 11.22 14.18 -5.31
CA LEU A 96 11.19 13.92 -3.87
C LEU A 96 11.96 12.64 -3.54
N ASN A 97 11.70 11.58 -4.30
CA ASN A 97 12.35 10.29 -4.11
C ASN A 97 13.89 10.36 -4.25
N ASP A 98 14.42 11.18 -5.17
CA ASP A 98 15.88 11.36 -5.33
C ASP A 98 16.53 11.98 -4.08
N ASN A 99 15.79 12.77 -3.31
CA ASN A 99 16.29 13.45 -2.11
C ASN A 99 16.05 12.65 -0.82
N LEU A 100 15.28 11.57 -0.88
CA LEU A 100 14.99 10.73 0.28
C LEU A 100 16.00 9.59 0.43
N LYS A 101 16.44 9.37 1.67
CA LYS A 101 17.25 8.21 2.04
C LYS A 101 16.34 7.01 2.30
N THR A 102 16.62 5.89 1.65
CA THR A 102 15.81 4.66 1.80
C THR A 102 15.92 4.01 3.18
N GLY A 103 17.05 4.23 3.88
CA GLY A 103 17.39 3.45 5.07
C GLY A 103 17.80 2.01 4.73
N PRO A 104 18.33 1.26 5.71
CA PRO A 104 18.60 -0.16 5.54
C PRO A 104 17.30 -0.96 5.40
N ASN A 105 17.35 -2.10 4.71
CA ASN A 105 16.21 -3.01 4.70
C ASN A 105 16.14 -3.76 6.03
N LEU A 106 15.08 -3.52 6.80
CA LEU A 106 14.81 -4.20 8.07
C LEU A 106 13.78 -5.33 7.95
N ASN A 107 13.17 -5.50 6.77
CA ASN A 107 12.20 -6.56 6.54
C ASN A 107 12.92 -7.90 6.41
N PRO A 108 12.30 -8.99 6.90
CA PRO A 108 12.83 -10.33 6.68
C PRO A 108 12.91 -10.64 5.18
N ASN A 109 13.82 -11.53 4.79
CA ASN A 109 13.88 -12.01 3.42
C ASN A 109 12.58 -12.80 3.12
N PRO A 110 11.81 -12.45 2.06
CA PRO A 110 10.53 -13.10 1.77
C PRO A 110 10.62 -14.62 1.60
N LEU A 111 11.71 -15.13 0.99
CA LEU A 111 11.91 -16.57 0.81
C LEU A 111 12.16 -17.25 2.16
N ILE A 112 13.01 -16.65 3.01
CA ILE A 112 13.25 -17.17 4.37
C ILE A 112 11.94 -17.13 5.18
N LEU A 113 11.15 -16.07 5.04
CA LEU A 113 9.86 -15.95 5.72
C LEU A 113 8.89 -17.05 5.29
N LEU A 114 8.79 -17.36 3.99
CA LEU A 114 7.99 -18.48 3.49
C LEU A 114 8.46 -19.82 4.02
N LEU A 115 9.78 -20.05 4.09
CA LEU A 115 10.34 -21.28 4.64
C LEU A 115 10.01 -21.44 6.12
N LYS A 116 10.24 -20.40 6.93
CA LYS A 116 9.86 -20.39 8.36
C LYS A 116 8.36 -20.59 8.55
N PHE A 117 7.54 -19.97 7.71
CA PHE A 117 6.08 -20.15 7.75
C PHE A 117 5.67 -21.63 7.57
N ARG A 118 6.39 -22.39 6.73
CA ARG A 118 6.15 -23.82 6.51
C ARG A 118 6.63 -24.73 7.64
N GLU A 119 7.37 -24.22 8.61
CA GLU A 119 7.77 -25.00 9.80
C GLU A 119 6.60 -25.21 10.76
N PHE A 120 5.56 -24.39 10.66
CA PHE A 120 4.39 -24.45 11.53
C PHE A 120 3.30 -25.37 11.01
N ARG A 121 2.69 -26.13 11.93
CA ARG A 121 1.49 -26.93 11.62
C ARG A 121 0.27 -26.05 11.35
N ILE A 122 0.15 -24.92 12.04
CA ILE A 122 -0.98 -23.99 11.92
C ILE A 122 -0.44 -22.66 11.41
N GLY A 123 -0.73 -22.35 10.15
CA GLY A 123 -0.37 -21.07 9.53
C GLY A 123 -1.35 -19.97 9.91
N LEU A 124 -0.82 -18.75 10.07
CA LEU A 124 -1.55 -17.53 10.39
C LEU A 124 -1.11 -16.41 9.45
N VAL A 125 -2.08 -15.78 8.79
CA VAL A 125 -1.83 -14.61 7.94
C VAL A 125 -2.79 -13.49 8.31
N SER A 126 -2.29 -12.26 8.39
CA SER A 126 -3.09 -11.06 8.69
C SER A 126 -2.48 -9.82 8.03
N ASP A 127 -3.31 -8.82 7.69
CA ASP A 127 -2.84 -7.50 7.22
C ASP A 127 -2.94 -6.43 8.31
N VAL A 128 -1.94 -5.54 8.33
CA VAL A 128 -1.97 -4.30 9.11
C VAL A 128 -2.73 -3.24 8.31
N GLU A 129 -3.88 -2.84 8.83
CA GLU A 129 -4.71 -1.84 8.19
C GLU A 129 -4.01 -0.48 8.09
N LYS A 130 -3.89 0.04 6.85
CA LYS A 130 -3.42 1.42 6.57
C LYS A 130 -2.08 1.72 7.28
N ALA A 131 -1.18 0.74 7.38
CA ALA A 131 0.00 0.79 8.26
C ALA A 131 0.85 2.08 8.11
N PHE A 132 1.21 2.46 6.87
CA PHE A 132 1.98 3.67 6.61
C PHE A 132 1.27 4.97 7.04
N LEU A 133 -0.05 4.99 6.92
CA LEU A 133 -0.88 6.16 7.25
C LEU A 133 -0.98 6.38 8.76
N GLN A 134 -0.52 5.44 9.59
CA GLN A 134 -0.43 5.60 11.04
C GLN A 134 0.86 6.33 11.48
N ILE A 135 1.82 6.52 10.56
CA ILE A 135 3.11 7.15 10.87
C ILE A 135 3.03 8.63 10.53
N VAL A 136 3.03 9.47 11.57
CA VAL A 136 2.98 10.92 11.43
C VAL A 136 4.34 11.47 10.99
N LEU A 137 4.32 12.37 10.01
CA LEU A 137 5.48 13.14 9.57
C LEU A 137 5.78 14.28 10.54
N ALA A 138 7.07 14.55 10.72
CA ALA A 138 7.56 15.75 11.37
C ALA A 138 6.97 16.99 10.69
N GLU A 139 6.58 18.00 11.47
CA GLU A 139 5.83 19.16 10.95
C GLU A 139 6.61 19.93 9.88
N GLU A 140 7.93 20.01 10.05
CA GLU A 140 8.87 20.62 9.13
C GLU A 140 8.94 19.92 7.77
N ASP A 141 8.65 18.62 7.70
CA ASP A 141 8.77 17.80 6.49
C ASP A 141 7.46 17.69 5.70
N ARG A 142 6.30 17.99 6.32
CA ARG A 142 4.98 17.86 5.67
C ARG A 142 4.84 18.70 4.40
N ASP A 143 5.55 19.82 4.33
CA ASP A 143 5.54 20.71 3.16
C ASP A 143 6.26 20.11 1.93
N CYS A 144 7.05 19.07 2.12
CA CYS A 144 7.59 18.25 1.03
C CYS A 144 6.55 17.28 0.43
N GLN A 145 5.36 17.18 1.01
CA GLN A 145 4.28 16.28 0.58
C GLN A 145 2.96 17.02 0.30
N ARG A 146 3.05 18.22 -0.30
CA ARG A 146 1.87 18.99 -0.72
C ARG A 146 1.24 18.40 -1.96
N PHE A 147 -0.03 18.71 -2.19
CA PHE A 147 -0.73 18.43 -3.45
C PHE A 147 -1.85 19.44 -3.65
N LEU A 148 -2.36 19.50 -4.88
CA LEU A 148 -3.42 20.42 -5.29
C LEU A 148 -4.72 19.63 -5.44
N TRP A 149 -5.83 20.14 -4.91
CA TRP A 149 -7.14 19.52 -5.06
C TRP A 149 -8.25 20.58 -5.12
N SER A 150 -9.38 20.27 -5.77
CA SER A 150 -10.55 21.13 -5.85
C SER A 150 -11.78 20.36 -5.37
N ASP A 151 -12.53 20.95 -4.43
CA ASP A 151 -13.74 20.34 -3.89
C ASP A 151 -14.93 20.39 -4.87
N ASN A 152 -14.77 21.08 -6.00
CA ASN A 152 -15.78 21.20 -7.04
C ASN A 152 -15.16 20.94 -8.42
N PHE A 153 -15.98 20.38 -9.30
CA PHE A 153 -15.65 20.18 -10.70
C PHE A 153 -16.70 20.84 -11.62
N PRO A 154 -16.31 21.67 -12.62
CA PRO A 154 -14.96 22.12 -12.96
C PRO A 154 -14.27 22.89 -11.82
N PRO A 155 -12.93 22.87 -11.73
CA PRO A 155 -12.22 23.48 -10.62
C PRO A 155 -12.37 25.00 -10.65
N ASN A 156 -13.21 25.52 -9.74
CA ASN A 156 -13.38 26.97 -9.57
C ASN A 156 -12.32 27.56 -8.64
N ASN A 157 -11.75 26.75 -7.72
CA ASN A 157 -10.72 27.19 -6.81
C ASN A 157 -9.83 26.01 -6.39
N LEU A 158 -8.55 26.06 -6.79
CA LEU A 158 -7.56 25.07 -6.36
C LEU A 158 -7.12 25.33 -4.94
N LYS A 159 -7.26 24.33 -4.08
CA LYS A 159 -6.79 24.33 -2.71
C LYS A 159 -5.48 23.56 -2.61
N ILE A 160 -4.67 23.96 -1.63
CA ILE A 160 -3.42 23.27 -1.30
C ILE A 160 -3.67 22.42 -0.06
N TYR A 161 -3.42 21.14 -0.20
CA TYR A 161 -3.40 20.18 0.90
C TYR A 161 -1.98 19.64 1.07
N ARG A 162 -1.71 19.03 2.23
CA ARG A 162 -0.46 18.30 2.49
C ARG A 162 -0.73 17.04 3.29
N ASN A 163 0.10 16.03 3.09
CA ASN A 163 0.04 14.82 3.89
C ASN A 163 0.63 15.08 5.29
N LYS A 164 -0.08 14.62 6.31
CA LYS A 164 0.37 14.61 7.70
C LYS A 164 1.07 13.30 8.06
N THR A 165 0.80 12.24 7.31
CA THR A 165 1.35 10.90 7.55
C THR A 165 2.11 10.40 6.32
N VAL A 166 2.91 9.34 6.48
CA VAL A 166 3.73 8.81 5.40
C VAL A 166 2.84 8.20 4.31
N THR A 167 3.00 8.67 3.08
CA THR A 167 2.24 8.17 1.91
C THR A 167 2.83 6.89 1.33
N PHE A 168 1.97 6.11 0.66
CA PHE A 168 2.39 4.97 -0.16
C PHE A 168 3.21 5.45 -1.38
N GLY A 169 4.27 4.73 -1.72
CA GLY A 169 5.14 5.00 -2.88
C GLY A 169 6.46 5.68 -2.52
N VAL A 170 6.48 6.42 -1.41
CA VAL A 170 7.70 6.99 -0.84
C VAL A 170 8.61 5.87 -0.33
N LYS A 171 9.95 6.07 -0.33
CA LYS A 171 10.98 5.22 0.30
C LYS A 171 10.73 4.99 1.80
N SER A 172 9.66 4.25 2.08
CA SER A 172 8.90 4.17 3.33
C SER A 172 8.98 2.81 4.05
N PRO A 173 9.34 1.67 3.40
CA PRO A 173 9.39 0.38 4.11
C PRO A 173 10.27 0.41 5.36
N PHE A 174 11.41 1.13 5.33
CA PHE A 174 12.25 1.30 6.51
C PHE A 174 11.52 1.98 7.67
N LEU A 175 10.81 3.10 7.41
CA LEU A 175 10.11 3.85 8.45
C LEU A 175 9.04 2.99 9.14
N LEU A 176 8.29 2.22 8.36
CA LEU A 176 7.27 1.33 8.90
C LEU A 176 7.89 0.25 9.79
N THR A 177 8.83 -0.51 9.25
CA THR A 177 9.45 -1.61 10.00
C THR A 177 10.20 -1.10 11.23
N ALA A 178 10.91 0.02 11.13
CA ALA A 178 11.63 0.62 12.26
C ALA A 178 10.67 1.10 13.36
N THR A 179 9.56 1.76 12.99
CA THR A 179 8.54 2.23 13.94
C THR A 179 7.90 1.06 14.67
N ILE A 180 7.51 0.01 13.95
CA ILE A 180 6.92 -1.18 14.57
C ILE A 180 7.93 -1.87 15.48
N LYS A 181 9.16 -2.12 15.01
CA LYS A 181 10.22 -2.75 15.82
C LYS A 181 10.52 -1.95 17.10
N HIS A 182 10.50 -0.62 17.03
CA HIS A 182 10.66 0.23 18.20
C HIS A 182 9.50 0.06 19.18
N HIS A 183 8.26 0.04 18.69
CA HIS A 183 7.05 -0.13 19.51
C HIS A 183 6.99 -1.49 20.22
N ILE A 184 7.16 -2.59 19.47
CA ILE A 184 7.01 -3.95 20.01
C ILE A 184 8.06 -4.29 21.07
N LYS A 185 9.21 -3.60 21.07
CA LYS A 185 10.27 -3.79 22.06
C LYS A 185 9.79 -3.57 23.50
N ASN A 186 8.77 -2.74 23.71
CA ASN A 186 8.15 -2.53 25.02
C ASN A 186 7.46 -3.79 25.58
N TYR A 187 7.23 -4.81 24.74
CA TYR A 187 6.54 -6.04 25.08
C TYR A 187 7.47 -7.27 25.12
N GLU A 188 8.78 -7.08 24.95
CA GLU A 188 9.78 -8.16 24.93
C GLU A 188 9.73 -9.04 26.18
N ILE A 189 9.51 -8.44 27.36
CA ILE A 189 9.44 -9.16 28.64
C ILE A 189 8.02 -9.64 28.95
N SER A 190 7.00 -8.82 28.67
CA SER A 190 5.62 -9.09 29.08
C SER A 190 4.88 -10.04 28.13
N GLN A 191 5.24 -10.06 26.84
CA GLN A 191 4.62 -10.87 25.80
C GLN A 191 5.70 -11.43 24.83
N PRO A 192 6.63 -12.26 25.32
CA PRO A 192 7.83 -12.65 24.57
C PRO A 192 7.53 -13.35 23.24
N LEU A 193 6.53 -14.25 23.21
CA LEU A 193 6.14 -14.95 21.99
C LEU A 193 5.59 -13.97 20.93
N ALA A 194 4.69 -13.07 21.31
CA ALA A 194 4.12 -12.12 20.36
C ALA A 194 5.18 -11.10 19.87
N TYR A 195 6.08 -10.68 20.76
CA TYR A 195 7.23 -9.85 20.39
C TYR A 195 8.12 -10.54 19.35
N GLU A 196 8.55 -11.78 19.60
CA GLU A 196 9.40 -12.55 18.68
C GLU A 196 8.73 -12.71 17.32
N ILE A 197 7.45 -13.09 17.31
CA ILE A 197 6.68 -13.25 16.08
C ILE A 197 6.57 -11.93 15.31
N LEU A 198 6.16 -10.84 15.96
CA LEU A 198 6.05 -9.54 15.29
C LEU A 198 7.41 -9.01 14.81
N ASN A 199 8.50 -9.35 15.49
CA ASN A 199 9.84 -8.91 15.13
C ASN A 199 10.41 -9.66 13.91
N GLU A 200 10.10 -10.96 13.79
CA GLU A 200 10.71 -11.86 12.78
C GLU A 200 9.80 -12.14 11.57
N TYR A 201 8.48 -12.09 11.75
CA TYR A 201 7.51 -12.58 10.75
C TYR A 201 6.65 -11.48 10.13
N LEU A 202 6.76 -10.24 10.61
CA LEU A 202 6.09 -9.11 9.99
C LEU A 202 6.90 -8.61 8.79
N TYR A 203 6.29 -8.65 7.61
CA TYR A 203 6.86 -8.15 6.36
C TYR A 203 6.03 -6.98 5.86
N VAL A 204 6.56 -5.77 6.02
CA VAL A 204 5.85 -4.52 5.68
C VAL A 204 4.49 -4.46 6.40
N ASP A 205 3.38 -4.67 5.69
CA ASP A 205 2.01 -4.67 6.20
C ASP A 205 1.41 -6.07 6.35
N ASP A 206 2.14 -7.14 6.03
CA ASP A 206 1.68 -8.53 6.13
C ASP A 206 2.35 -9.26 7.30
N LEU A 207 1.55 -9.82 8.22
CA LEU A 207 2.02 -10.75 9.24
C LEU A 207 1.84 -12.18 8.71
N ILE A 208 2.94 -12.92 8.56
CA ILE A 208 2.94 -14.27 7.98
C ILE A 208 3.67 -15.21 8.94
N THR A 209 2.93 -15.90 9.80
CA THR A 209 3.47 -16.65 10.93
C THR A 209 2.71 -17.95 11.15
N GLY A 210 2.97 -18.65 12.25
CA GLY A 210 2.23 -19.83 12.64
C GLY A 210 2.60 -20.34 14.02
N THR A 211 1.94 -21.41 14.43
CA THR A 211 2.21 -22.13 15.69
C THR A 211 2.01 -23.64 15.50
N ASN A 212 2.26 -24.42 16.55
CA ASN A 212 2.07 -25.88 16.50
C ASN A 212 0.76 -26.34 17.15
N THR A 213 0.10 -25.47 17.93
CA THR A 213 -1.17 -25.75 18.59
C THR A 213 -2.18 -24.63 18.41
N VAL A 214 -3.48 -24.99 18.41
CA VAL A 214 -4.59 -24.03 18.25
C VAL A 214 -4.60 -23.01 19.40
N ASN A 215 -4.32 -23.45 20.62
CA ASN A 215 -4.27 -22.58 21.80
C ASN A 215 -3.16 -21.51 21.66
N GLU A 216 -1.95 -21.91 21.24
CA GLU A 216 -0.87 -20.95 20.98
C GLU A 216 -1.26 -19.96 19.88
N ALA A 217 -1.89 -20.43 18.79
CA ALA A 217 -2.32 -19.56 17.70
C ALA A 217 -3.38 -18.54 18.15
N LEU A 218 -4.31 -18.97 18.99
CA LEU A 218 -5.36 -18.13 19.54
C LEU A 218 -4.77 -17.05 20.45
N GLU A 219 -3.84 -17.40 21.34
CA GLU A 219 -3.19 -16.42 22.22
C GLU A 219 -2.25 -15.49 21.44
N LEU A 220 -1.49 -16.02 20.47
CA LEU A 220 -0.64 -15.23 19.60
C LEU A 220 -1.45 -14.18 18.81
N SER A 221 -2.54 -14.59 18.18
CA SER A 221 -3.38 -13.68 17.39
C SER A 221 -3.99 -12.56 18.25
N LYS A 222 -4.45 -12.88 19.46
CA LYS A 222 -4.94 -11.87 20.43
C LYS A 222 -3.83 -10.90 20.84
N HIS A 223 -2.69 -11.40 21.29
CA HIS A 223 -1.60 -10.56 21.77
C HIS A 223 -1.00 -9.70 20.67
N ALA A 224 -0.78 -10.27 19.47
CA ALA A 224 -0.29 -9.51 18.32
C ALA A 224 -1.25 -8.37 17.96
N LYS A 225 -2.57 -8.63 17.97
CA LYS A 225 -3.59 -7.61 17.71
C LYS A 225 -3.59 -6.52 18.79
N LEU A 226 -3.48 -6.88 20.06
CA LEU A 226 -3.40 -5.92 21.16
C LEU A 226 -2.16 -5.03 21.07
N ILE A 227 -0.99 -5.64 20.86
CA ILE A 227 0.29 -4.91 20.76
C ILE A 227 0.23 -3.90 19.62
N LEU A 228 -0.19 -4.28 18.42
CA LEU A 228 -0.24 -3.33 17.31
C LEU A 228 -1.39 -2.31 17.46
N LYS A 229 -2.50 -2.68 18.10
CA LYS A 229 -3.58 -1.74 18.41
C LYS A 229 -3.11 -0.60 19.33
N ASP A 230 -2.19 -0.88 20.25
CA ASP A 230 -1.59 0.16 21.10
C ASP A 230 -0.77 1.19 20.28
N ALA A 231 -0.32 0.81 19.08
CA ALA A 231 0.29 1.71 18.10
C ALA A 231 -0.71 2.26 17.06
N ASN A 232 -2.01 2.15 17.32
CA ASN A 232 -3.10 2.49 16.37
C ASN A 232 -3.05 1.71 15.05
N MET A 233 -2.41 0.53 15.04
CA MET A 233 -2.28 -0.35 13.88
C MET A 233 -3.17 -1.58 14.08
N ASN A 234 -4.29 -1.66 13.35
CA ASN A 234 -5.22 -2.78 13.48
C ASN A 234 -4.80 -3.97 12.61
N LEU A 235 -4.58 -5.14 13.23
CA LEU A 235 -4.45 -6.42 12.51
C LEU A 235 -5.82 -7.00 12.19
N ARG A 236 -6.04 -7.26 10.90
CA ARG A 236 -7.32 -7.75 10.37
C ARG A 236 -7.13 -8.80 9.28
N LYS A 237 -8.27 -9.23 8.71
CA LYS A 237 -8.36 -10.26 7.66
C LYS A 237 -7.57 -11.52 7.99
N TRP A 238 -7.67 -11.94 9.24
CA TRP A 238 -7.00 -13.13 9.73
C TRP A 238 -7.43 -14.36 8.94
N LYS A 239 -6.45 -15.20 8.60
CA LYS A 239 -6.59 -16.44 7.83
C LYS A 239 -5.73 -17.53 8.44
N THR A 240 -6.20 -18.77 8.33
CA THR A 240 -5.52 -19.94 8.86
C THR A 240 -5.90 -21.22 8.09
N ASN A 241 -5.04 -22.24 8.14
CA ASN A 241 -5.34 -23.60 7.71
C ASN A 241 -6.07 -24.44 8.76
N SER A 242 -6.21 -23.96 10.01
CA SER A 242 -6.91 -24.69 11.06
C SER A 242 -8.40 -24.35 11.10
N ILE A 243 -9.24 -25.35 10.84
CA ILE A 243 -10.71 -25.22 10.94
C ILE A 243 -11.12 -24.85 12.36
N GLU A 244 -10.53 -25.50 13.36
CA GLU A 244 -10.81 -25.28 14.78
C GLU A 244 -10.53 -23.82 15.17
N LEU A 245 -9.34 -23.30 14.83
CA LEU A 245 -8.98 -21.91 15.10
C LEU A 245 -9.91 -20.91 14.39
N SER A 246 -10.28 -21.21 13.14
CA SER A 246 -11.20 -20.39 12.36
C SER A 246 -12.58 -20.30 13.01
N GLN A 247 -13.05 -21.36 13.67
CA GLN A 247 -14.27 -21.38 14.46
C GLN A 247 -14.12 -20.59 15.77
N ASN A 248 -13.01 -20.76 16.50
CA ASN A 248 -12.76 -19.98 17.71
C ASN A 248 -12.75 -18.47 17.44
N TRP A 249 -12.20 -18.03 16.30
CA TRP A 249 -12.25 -16.64 15.87
C TRP A 249 -13.66 -16.15 15.56
N GLU A 250 -14.54 -16.98 14.99
CA GLU A 250 -15.96 -16.61 14.78
C GLU A 250 -16.69 -16.40 16.10
N GLU A 251 -16.56 -17.35 17.01
CA GLU A 251 -17.22 -17.32 18.31
C GLU A 251 -16.81 -16.08 19.12
N SER A 252 -15.53 -15.70 19.03
CA SER A 252 -14.97 -14.52 19.70
C SER A 252 -15.16 -13.21 18.92
N LYS A 253 -15.88 -13.22 17.79
CA LYS A 253 -16.05 -12.07 16.88
C LYS A 253 -14.73 -11.42 16.46
N PHE A 254 -13.69 -12.24 16.33
CA PHE A 254 -12.40 -11.81 15.84
C PHE A 254 -12.51 -11.47 14.35
N GLU A 255 -11.95 -10.33 13.93
CA GLU A 255 -12.05 -9.83 12.54
C GLU A 255 -11.28 -10.73 11.55
N LYS A 256 -11.90 -11.83 11.15
CA LYS A 256 -11.39 -12.71 10.10
C LYS A 256 -11.93 -12.30 8.73
N GLN A 257 -11.20 -12.66 7.68
CA GLN A 257 -11.74 -12.52 6.33
C GLN A 257 -12.73 -13.67 6.09
N THR A 258 -13.97 -13.36 5.73
CA THR A 258 -14.90 -14.37 5.22
C THR A 258 -14.30 -14.96 3.95
N HIS A 259 -14.12 -16.28 3.93
CA HIS A 259 -13.68 -16.98 2.72
C HIS A 259 -14.76 -16.83 1.65
N ASN A 260 -14.55 -15.93 0.69
CA ASN A 260 -15.19 -16.05 -0.60
C ASN A 260 -14.37 -17.07 -1.40
N GLU A 261 -14.94 -18.24 -1.71
CA GLU A 261 -14.28 -19.30 -2.50
C GLU A 261 -13.69 -18.79 -3.83
N ALA A 262 -14.20 -17.65 -4.34
CA ALA A 262 -13.74 -17.00 -5.56
C ALA A 262 -12.37 -16.28 -5.44
N VAL A 263 -11.86 -16.04 -4.23
CA VAL A 263 -10.62 -15.27 -4.00
C VAL A 263 -9.53 -16.12 -3.35
N PRO A 264 -8.46 -16.45 -4.09
CA PRO A 264 -7.35 -17.19 -3.51
C PRO A 264 -6.63 -16.35 -2.46
N ILE A 265 -6.23 -16.98 -1.36
CA ILE A 265 -5.40 -16.33 -0.35
C ILE A 265 -4.01 -16.17 -0.93
N LYS A 266 -3.47 -14.96 -0.93
CA LYS A 266 -2.10 -14.71 -1.37
C LYS A 266 -1.18 -14.47 -0.18
N VAL A 267 -0.01 -15.08 -0.21
CA VAL A 267 1.08 -14.90 0.78
C VAL A 267 2.34 -14.63 -0.02
N LEU A 268 2.89 -13.42 0.10
CA LEU A 268 4.10 -12.97 -0.62
C LEU A 268 4.07 -13.24 -2.14
N GLY A 269 2.89 -13.16 -2.74
CA GLY A 269 2.68 -13.37 -4.17
C GLY A 269 2.36 -14.80 -4.61
N LEU A 270 2.45 -15.79 -3.71
CA LEU A 270 2.01 -17.16 -3.94
C LEU A 270 0.55 -17.34 -3.51
N ILE A 271 -0.17 -18.25 -4.15
CA ILE A 271 -1.49 -18.67 -3.67
C ILE A 271 -1.27 -19.68 -2.55
N TRP A 272 -1.92 -19.50 -1.41
CA TRP A 272 -1.93 -20.46 -0.31
C TRP A 272 -3.30 -21.11 -0.20
N ASN A 273 -3.33 -22.43 -0.40
CA ASN A 273 -4.52 -23.24 -0.19
C ASN A 273 -4.59 -23.62 1.29
N THR A 274 -5.50 -23.01 2.04
CA THR A 274 -5.63 -23.26 3.49
C THR A 274 -6.22 -24.64 3.81
N LEU A 275 -6.83 -25.33 2.84
CA LEU A 275 -7.42 -26.66 3.07
C LEU A 275 -6.37 -27.76 2.93
N THR A 276 -5.54 -27.70 1.88
CA THR A 276 -4.44 -28.66 1.65
C THR A 276 -3.13 -28.23 2.31
N ASP A 277 -3.05 -26.96 2.72
CA ASP A 277 -1.84 -26.32 3.27
C ASP A 277 -0.66 -26.33 2.27
N GLU A 278 -0.95 -26.02 1.02
CA GLU A 278 0.01 -26.02 -0.09
C GLU A 278 0.12 -24.62 -0.73
N PHE A 279 1.31 -24.32 -1.26
CA PHE A 279 1.54 -23.12 -2.06
C PHE A 279 1.42 -23.45 -3.55
N GLU A 280 0.68 -22.61 -4.26
CA GLU A 280 0.45 -22.70 -5.70
C GLU A 280 0.99 -21.46 -6.41
N LEU A 281 1.53 -21.67 -7.61
CA LEU A 281 2.00 -20.59 -8.49
C LEU A 281 0.91 -20.23 -9.49
N ASP A 282 0.45 -18.96 -9.44
CA ASP A 282 -0.47 -18.43 -10.44
C ASP A 282 0.28 -18.07 -11.73
N LEU A 283 0.26 -18.99 -12.70
CA LEU A 283 0.88 -18.80 -14.00
C LEU A 283 -0.04 -18.13 -15.04
N SER A 284 -1.26 -17.74 -14.66
CA SER A 284 -2.28 -17.22 -15.60
C SER A 284 -1.76 -16.00 -16.37
N SER A 285 -1.19 -15.03 -15.64
CA SER A 285 -0.64 -13.81 -16.23
C SER A 285 0.54 -14.07 -17.17
N LEU A 286 1.38 -15.06 -16.84
CA LEU A 286 2.48 -15.47 -17.70
C LEU A 286 1.95 -16.14 -18.98
N ILE A 287 0.97 -17.03 -18.84
CA ILE A 287 0.33 -17.71 -19.97
C ILE A 287 -0.35 -16.69 -20.89
N ASP A 288 -1.05 -15.70 -20.35
CA ASP A 288 -1.72 -14.67 -21.14
C ASP A 288 -0.72 -13.76 -21.85
N SER A 289 0.39 -13.41 -21.18
CA SER A 289 1.50 -12.68 -21.80
C SER A 289 2.14 -13.46 -22.95
N LEU A 290 2.31 -14.78 -22.78
CA LEU A 290 2.83 -15.68 -23.82
C LEU A 290 1.86 -15.84 -25.00
N LYS A 291 0.55 -15.91 -24.74
CA LYS A 291 -0.47 -15.93 -25.80
C LYS A 291 -0.44 -14.63 -26.61
N MET A 292 -0.33 -13.48 -25.95
CA MET A 292 -0.19 -12.17 -26.62
C MET A 292 1.06 -12.11 -27.50
N LEU A 293 2.19 -12.65 -27.04
CA LEU A 293 3.41 -12.75 -27.84
C LEU A 293 3.24 -13.68 -29.06
N LYS A 294 2.50 -14.78 -28.91
CA LYS A 294 2.20 -15.69 -30.03
C LYS A 294 1.31 -15.01 -31.09
N ILE A 295 0.30 -14.26 -30.65
CA ILE A 295 -0.56 -13.46 -31.53
C ILE A 295 0.26 -12.38 -32.25
N LEU A 296 1.17 -11.69 -31.55
CA LEU A 296 2.08 -10.72 -32.17
C LEU A 296 2.97 -11.41 -33.22
N ASN A 297 3.55 -12.57 -32.92
CA ASN A 297 4.36 -13.32 -33.90
C ASN A 297 3.55 -13.77 -35.12
N GLU A 298 2.29 -14.19 -34.95
CA GLU A 298 1.40 -14.54 -36.07
C GLU A 298 1.03 -13.30 -36.90
N VAL A 299 0.76 -12.16 -36.28
CA VAL A 299 0.47 -10.89 -36.97
C VAL A 299 1.71 -10.36 -37.71
N PHE A 300 2.91 -10.48 -37.13
CA PHE A 300 4.16 -10.09 -37.79
C PHE A 300 4.52 -11.05 -38.94
N CYS A 301 4.28 -12.36 -38.82
CA CYS A 301 4.51 -13.32 -39.90
C CYS A 301 3.56 -13.13 -41.10
N VAL A 302 2.31 -12.70 -40.88
CA VAL A 302 1.38 -12.41 -41.99
C VAL A 302 1.76 -11.11 -42.73
N SER A 303 2.43 -10.17 -42.08
CA SER A 303 2.87 -8.91 -42.71
C SER A 303 4.06 -9.05 -43.69
N HIS A 304 4.79 -10.18 -43.67
CA HIS A 304 5.97 -10.41 -44.53
C HIS A 304 5.75 -11.40 -45.68
N LEU A 305 4.55 -11.98 -45.82
CA LEU A 305 4.22 -12.91 -46.91
C LEU A 305 3.57 -12.27 -48.15
N ASN A 306 3.29 -10.96 -48.13
CA ASN A 306 2.71 -10.23 -49.28
C ASN A 306 3.73 -9.49 -50.17
N TYR A 307 5.05 -9.71 -49.98
CA TYR A 307 6.10 -9.07 -50.79
C TYR A 307 6.92 -10.02 -51.68
N LEU A 308 6.52 -11.28 -51.83
CA LEU A 308 7.25 -12.28 -52.64
C LEU A 308 6.38 -13.02 -53.67
N ILE A 309 5.33 -12.37 -54.18
CA ILE A 309 4.68 -12.78 -55.44
C ILE A 309 4.69 -11.57 -56.38
N LEU A 310 5.80 -11.42 -57.12
CA LEU A 310 5.92 -10.84 -58.45
C LEU A 310 7.21 -11.36 -59.08
#